data_AF-A0A8H6WNT2-F1
#
_entry.id   AF-A0A8H6WNT2-F1
#
_cell.length_a   1.000
_cell.length_b   1.000
_cell.length_c   1.000
_cell.angle_alpha   90.00
_cell.angle_beta   90.00
_cell.angle_gamma   90.00
#
_symmetry.space_group_name_H-M   'P 1'
#
loop_
_entity.id
_entity.type
_entity.pdbx_description
1 polymer ?
#
loop_
_entity_poly.entity_id
_entity_poly.type
_entity_poly.pdbx_seq_one_letter_code
_entity_poly.pdbx_strand_id
1 'polypeptide(L)'
;MSKMTRLVFPVFTDDPTPVSVRNWLETRIILAGMKLEQEELASWWNENRETLKALTSWDSFKTKLRERWVRGTWRDEALVDFYDLRQGADTFSGFYKRLEAARGVLTAAAGEYTINDTVFKNHLLAFAHPTLRIHTLTSAGFKLHSLKVDGLVTLMSSTWTQLVADGTIRFSAPVAPTVPPAVSSGTVASSSAPASQAYSPLPQSERDRLKAVGGCYHCRKTPADPDWVPHRKSECPGNPKLGIPPRSQSKVAPLVAYAYAPPDSSDSDSARDSESEYEDSSD
;
A
#
# COMPACT_ATOMS: atom_id res chain seq x y z
N MET A 1 -11.60 -11.41 -1.23
CA MET A 1 -10.54 -11.03 -0.28
C MET A 1 -10.39 -12.14 0.75
N SER A 2 -9.59 -13.17 0.43
CA SER A 2 -9.37 -14.29 1.33
C SER A 2 -8.27 -13.94 2.31
N LYS A 3 -8.56 -13.99 3.62
CA LYS A 3 -7.57 -13.75 4.66
C LYS A 3 -6.49 -14.83 4.58
N MET A 4 -5.30 -14.48 4.14
CA MET A 4 -4.11 -15.32 4.31
C MET A 4 -3.79 -15.41 5.80
N THR A 5 -4.37 -16.40 6.47
CA THR A 5 -4.03 -16.76 7.84
C THR A 5 -2.62 -17.33 7.84
N ARG A 6 -1.67 -16.63 8.49
CA ARG A 6 -0.30 -17.12 8.73
C ARG A 6 -0.35 -18.43 9.51
N LEU A 7 0.05 -19.53 8.88
CA LEU A 7 0.38 -20.77 9.58
C LEU A 7 1.68 -20.55 10.36
N VAL A 8 1.58 -20.34 11.67
CA VAL A 8 2.75 -20.26 12.58
C VAL A 8 3.09 -21.67 13.02
N PHE A 9 4.30 -22.15 12.67
CA PHE A 9 4.81 -23.45 13.10
C PHE A 9 5.75 -23.28 14.30
N PRO A 10 5.60 -24.09 15.37
CA PRO A 10 6.50 -24.03 16.51
C PRO A 10 7.87 -24.64 16.17
N VAL A 11 8.93 -24.02 16.68
CA VAL A 11 10.31 -24.52 16.66
C VAL A 11 10.51 -25.37 17.92
N PHE A 12 10.86 -26.64 17.75
CA PHE A 12 11.25 -27.53 18.84
C PHE A 12 12.65 -28.06 18.57
N THR A 13 13.56 -27.79 19.50
CA THR A 13 14.96 -28.22 19.51
C THR A 13 15.07 -29.43 20.44
N ASP A 14 15.19 -30.63 19.87
CA ASP A 14 15.88 -31.77 20.49
C ASP A 14 16.02 -32.86 19.41
N ASP A 15 17.22 -33.42 19.27
CA ASP A 15 17.63 -34.28 18.15
C ASP A 15 17.27 -35.76 18.41
N PRO A 16 16.34 -36.39 17.66
CA PRO A 16 15.86 -37.75 17.94
C PRO A 16 16.54 -38.84 17.09
N THR A 17 16.54 -40.07 17.60
CA THR A 17 17.04 -41.28 16.91
C THR A 17 16.21 -41.67 15.66
N PRO A 18 16.72 -42.46 14.67
CA PRO A 18 16.06 -42.64 13.37
C PRO A 18 14.63 -43.21 13.39
N VAL A 19 14.33 -44.11 14.34
CA VAL A 19 12.97 -44.65 14.55
C VAL A 19 12.08 -43.62 15.25
N SER A 20 12.67 -42.83 16.15
CA SER A 20 12.01 -41.68 16.78
C SER A 20 11.69 -40.59 15.76
N VAL A 21 12.54 -40.34 14.77
CA VAL A 21 12.33 -39.34 13.70
C VAL A 21 11.14 -39.69 12.82
N ARG A 22 10.96 -40.95 12.42
CA ARG A 22 9.79 -41.38 11.62
C ARG A 22 8.49 -41.22 12.41
N ASN A 23 8.45 -41.71 13.65
CA ASN A 23 7.26 -41.59 14.51
C ASN A 23 6.96 -40.12 14.87
N TRP A 24 8.00 -39.31 15.02
CA TRP A 24 7.89 -37.88 15.25
C TRP A 24 7.34 -37.13 14.04
N LEU A 25 7.82 -37.45 12.84
CA LEU A 25 7.33 -36.86 11.60
C LEU A 25 5.85 -37.18 11.37
N GLU A 26 5.47 -38.45 11.54
CA GLU A 26 4.07 -38.87 11.44
C GLU A 26 3.19 -38.10 12.44
N THR A 27 3.61 -38.05 13.71
CA THR A 27 2.90 -37.29 14.76
C THR A 27 2.76 -35.82 14.40
N ARG A 28 3.83 -35.21 13.87
CA ARG A 28 3.84 -33.81 13.44
C ARG A 28 2.87 -33.55 12.29
N ILE A 29 2.81 -34.45 11.30
CA ILE A 29 1.88 -34.37 10.17
C ILE A 29 0.43 -34.52 10.63
N ILE A 30 0.14 -35.46 11.54
CA ILE A 30 -1.20 -35.61 12.14
C ILE A 30 -1.63 -34.32 12.84
N LEU A 31 -0.78 -33.79 13.72
CA LEU A 31 -1.11 -32.59 14.49
C LEU A 31 -1.32 -31.37 13.59
N ALA A 32 -0.57 -31.26 12.49
CA ALA A 32 -0.77 -30.21 11.50
C ALA A 32 -2.12 -30.38 10.77
N GLY A 33 -2.47 -31.61 10.38
CA GLY A 33 -3.74 -31.92 9.74
C GLY A 33 -4.96 -31.67 10.63
N MET A 34 -4.86 -31.95 11.93
CA MET A 34 -5.92 -31.68 12.90
C MET A 34 -6.15 -30.19 13.17
N LYS A 35 -5.18 -29.33 12.85
CA LYS A 35 -5.27 -27.87 13.02
C LYS A 35 -5.77 -27.15 11.77
N LEU A 36 -6.21 -27.88 10.74
CA LEU A 36 -6.77 -27.27 9.53
C LEU A 36 -8.20 -26.77 9.85
N GLU A 37 -8.36 -25.46 9.91
CA GLU A 37 -9.63 -24.80 10.28
C GLU A 37 -10.62 -24.67 9.11
N GLN A 38 -10.14 -24.77 7.87
CA GLN A 38 -10.94 -24.65 6.66
C GLN A 38 -11.65 -25.97 6.37
N GLU A 39 -12.98 -25.95 6.25
CA GLU A 39 -13.82 -27.16 6.10
C GLU A 39 -13.41 -28.02 4.90
N GLU A 40 -13.19 -27.41 3.73
CA GLU A 40 -12.76 -28.11 2.52
C GLU A 40 -11.36 -28.76 2.70
N LEU A 41 -10.46 -28.08 3.41
CA LEU A 41 -9.10 -28.57 3.67
C LEU A 41 -9.09 -29.70 4.71
N ALA A 42 -9.96 -29.61 5.71
CA ALA A 42 -10.18 -30.65 6.70
C ALA A 42 -10.80 -31.90 6.07
N SER A 43 -11.76 -31.74 5.15
CA SER A 43 -12.33 -32.87 4.38
C SER A 43 -11.26 -33.54 3.53
N TRP A 44 -10.50 -32.77 2.75
CA TRP A 44 -9.38 -33.29 1.97
C TRP A 44 -8.35 -34.01 2.84
N TRP A 45 -7.99 -33.44 3.99
CA TRP A 45 -7.08 -34.08 4.93
C TRP A 45 -7.63 -35.43 5.40
N ASN A 46 -8.91 -35.51 5.79
CA ASN A 46 -9.52 -36.75 6.27
C ASN A 46 -9.55 -37.82 5.17
N GLU A 47 -9.80 -37.44 3.92
CA GLU A 47 -9.78 -38.35 2.76
C GLU A 47 -8.38 -38.86 2.41
N ASN A 48 -7.33 -38.05 2.65
CA ASN A 48 -5.97 -38.34 2.21
C ASN A 48 -5.01 -38.69 3.37
N ARG A 49 -5.51 -38.74 4.60
CA ARG A 49 -4.72 -38.83 5.84
C ARG A 49 -3.67 -39.95 5.80
N GLU A 50 -4.06 -41.15 5.41
CA GLU A 50 -3.14 -42.30 5.39
C GLU A 50 -1.98 -42.11 4.40
N THR A 51 -2.26 -41.51 3.24
CA THR A 51 -1.23 -41.20 2.24
C THR A 51 -0.32 -40.04 2.67
N LEU A 52 -0.86 -39.05 3.38
CA LEU A 52 -0.11 -37.88 3.85
C LEU A 52 0.78 -38.21 5.04
N LYS A 53 0.33 -39.10 5.93
CA LYS A 53 1.11 -39.57 7.08
C LYS A 53 2.29 -40.46 6.67
N ALA A 54 2.16 -41.17 5.54
CA ALA A 54 3.22 -42.01 4.98
C ALA A 54 4.37 -41.22 4.32
N LEU A 55 4.27 -39.89 4.24
CA LEU A 55 5.30 -39.06 3.64
C LEU A 55 6.60 -39.12 4.44
N THR A 56 7.72 -39.23 3.72
CA THR A 56 9.06 -39.38 4.29
C THR A 56 9.69 -38.06 4.75
N SER A 57 9.08 -36.92 4.40
CA SER A 57 9.57 -35.60 4.80
C SER A 57 8.45 -34.60 5.07
N TRP A 58 8.75 -33.66 5.96
CA TRP A 58 7.89 -32.53 6.26
C TRP A 58 7.72 -31.58 5.06
N ASP A 59 8.75 -31.45 4.22
CA ASP A 59 8.72 -30.63 3.01
C ASP A 59 7.78 -31.20 1.94
N SER A 60 7.73 -32.53 1.80
CA SER A 60 6.77 -33.21 0.93
C SER A 60 5.33 -32.96 1.38
N PHE A 61 5.08 -32.98 2.70
CA PHE A 61 3.76 -32.65 3.26
C PHE A 61 3.36 -31.20 2.98
N LYS A 62 4.26 -30.24 3.24
CA LYS A 62 4.03 -28.82 2.91
C LYS A 62 3.77 -28.61 1.42
N THR A 63 4.49 -29.35 0.56
CA THR A 63 4.32 -29.26 -0.90
C THR A 63 2.94 -29.76 -1.31
N LYS A 64 2.51 -30.94 -0.84
CA LYS A 64 1.17 -31.48 -1.12
C LYS A 64 0.06 -30.58 -0.59
N LEU A 65 0.23 -30.04 0.62
CA LEU A 65 -0.70 -29.09 1.21
C LEU A 65 -0.80 -27.81 0.37
N ARG A 66 0.33 -27.31 -0.14
CA ARG A 66 0.37 -26.15 -1.04
C ARG A 66 -0.24 -26.46 -2.40
N GLU A 67 0.10 -27.58 -3.04
CA GLU A 67 -0.47 -27.99 -4.34
C GLU A 67 -2.00 -28.04 -4.31
N ARG A 68 -2.59 -28.55 -3.22
CA ARG A 68 -4.04 -28.68 -3.09
C ARG A 68 -4.75 -27.36 -2.78
N TRP A 69 -4.14 -26.55 -1.91
CA TRP A 69 -4.83 -25.41 -1.31
C TRP A 69 -4.45 -24.06 -1.94
N VAL A 70 -3.28 -24.02 -2.54
CA VAL A 70 -2.71 -22.82 -3.11
C VAL A 70 -2.83 -22.96 -4.62
N ARG A 71 -3.74 -22.18 -5.22
CA ARG A 71 -3.95 -22.14 -6.68
C ARG A 71 -2.60 -21.97 -7.38
N GLY A 72 -2.40 -22.56 -8.55
CA GLY A 72 -1.14 -22.47 -9.30
C GLY A 72 -0.64 -21.02 -9.51
N THR A 73 -1.57 -20.05 -9.51
CA THR A 73 -1.36 -18.61 -9.68
C THR A 73 -0.95 -17.85 -8.41
N TRP A 74 -0.82 -18.49 -7.25
CA TRP A 74 -0.60 -17.77 -5.99
C TRP A 74 0.69 -16.95 -5.95
N ARG A 75 1.72 -17.36 -6.69
CA ARG A 75 2.99 -16.63 -6.77
C ARG A 75 2.79 -15.33 -7.54
N ASP A 76 2.04 -15.41 -8.64
CA ASP A 76 1.65 -14.26 -9.44
C ASP A 76 0.74 -13.32 -8.62
N GLU A 77 -0.24 -13.87 -7.91
CA GLU A 77 -1.12 -13.09 -7.02
C GLU A 77 -0.33 -12.41 -5.90
N ALA A 78 0.61 -13.11 -5.25
CA ALA A 78 1.46 -12.54 -4.23
C ALA A 78 2.41 -11.46 -4.79
N LEU A 79 2.84 -11.59 -6.05
CA LEU A 79 3.66 -10.61 -6.73
C LEU A 79 2.86 -9.33 -7.04
N VAL A 80 1.62 -9.50 -7.54
CA VAL A 80 0.69 -8.39 -7.75
C VAL A 80 0.41 -7.69 -6.42
N ASP A 81 0.09 -8.45 -5.37
CA ASP A 81 -0.12 -7.91 -4.02
C ASP A 81 1.09 -7.10 -3.53
N PHE A 82 2.32 -7.59 -3.76
CA PHE A 82 3.54 -6.86 -3.42
C PHE A 82 3.61 -5.50 -4.13
N TYR A 83 3.35 -5.47 -5.44
CA TYR A 83 3.43 -4.23 -6.23
C TYR A 83 2.24 -3.27 -6.01
N ASP A 84 1.11 -3.76 -5.49
CA ASP A 84 -0.04 -2.93 -5.13
C ASP A 84 0.05 -2.35 -3.71
N LEU A 85 0.98 -2.82 -2.87
CA LEU A 85 1.17 -2.30 -1.52
C LEU A 85 1.57 -0.83 -1.53
N ARG A 86 0.72 0.00 -0.94
CA ARG A 86 0.94 1.44 -0.70
C ARG A 86 0.81 1.75 0.78
N GLN A 87 1.45 2.83 1.21
CA GLN A 87 1.29 3.32 2.58
C GLN A 87 -0.15 3.84 2.82
N GLY A 88 -0.68 4.65 1.90
CA GLY A 88 -2.01 5.24 2.05
C GLY A 88 -2.14 6.04 3.35
N ALA A 89 -3.20 5.78 4.13
CA ALA A 89 -3.45 6.42 5.43
C ALA A 89 -2.76 5.71 6.61
N ASP A 90 -1.99 4.64 6.36
CA ASP A 90 -1.30 3.87 7.38
C ASP A 90 -0.05 4.60 7.91
N THR A 91 0.38 4.21 9.09
CA THR A 91 1.70 4.57 9.63
C THR A 91 2.81 4.02 8.75
N PHE A 92 3.98 4.67 8.75
CA PHE A 92 5.13 4.14 8.02
C PHE A 92 5.54 2.74 8.53
N SER A 93 5.50 2.51 9.85
CA SER A 93 5.81 1.20 10.44
C SER A 93 4.84 0.11 10.00
N GLY A 94 3.53 0.41 9.94
CA GLY A 94 2.51 -0.51 9.46
C GLY A 94 2.72 -0.89 8.00
N PHE A 95 2.98 0.10 7.15
CA PHE A 95 3.32 -0.10 5.75
C PHE A 95 4.59 -0.94 5.56
N TYR A 96 5.69 -0.58 6.24
CA TYR A 96 6.95 -1.33 6.17
C TYR A 96 6.75 -2.80 6.55
N LYS A 97 6.07 -3.08 7.66
CA LYS A 97 5.80 -4.46 8.11
C LYS A 97 4.99 -5.26 7.08
N ARG A 98 4.00 -4.64 6.44
CA ARG A 98 3.23 -5.29 5.37
C ARG A 98 4.10 -5.60 4.15
N LEU A 99 4.93 -4.64 3.74
CA LEU A 99 5.81 -4.80 2.59
C LEU A 99 6.90 -5.84 2.84
N GLU A 100 7.51 -5.85 4.02
CA GLU A 100 8.49 -6.85 4.45
C GLU A 100 7.87 -8.25 4.53
N ALA A 101 6.64 -8.36 5.04
CA ALA A 101 5.92 -9.62 5.06
C ALA A 101 5.63 -10.15 3.64
N ALA A 102 5.19 -9.29 2.72
CA ALA A 102 4.96 -9.66 1.32
C ALA A 102 6.26 -10.10 0.63
N ARG A 103 7.36 -9.36 0.85
CA ARG A 103 8.70 -9.78 0.41
C ARG A 103 9.06 -11.16 0.96
N GLY A 104 8.81 -11.42 2.23
CA GLY A 104 9.08 -12.72 2.86
C GLY A 104 8.30 -13.88 2.24
N VAL A 105 7.04 -13.65 1.85
CA VAL A 105 6.22 -14.65 1.14
C VAL A 105 6.84 -15.01 -0.20
N LEU A 106 7.28 -14.01 -0.97
CA LEU A 106 7.89 -14.20 -2.28
C LEU A 106 9.29 -14.84 -2.17
N THR A 107 10.09 -14.45 -1.17
CA THR A 107 11.37 -15.10 -0.89
C THR A 107 11.19 -16.58 -0.55
N ALA A 108 10.16 -16.94 0.21
CA ALA A 108 9.86 -18.34 0.53
C ALA A 108 9.35 -19.14 -0.69
N ALA A 109 8.93 -18.47 -1.76
CA ALA A 109 8.57 -19.11 -3.03
C ALA A 109 9.80 -19.56 -3.83
N ALA A 110 10.98 -18.94 -3.56
CA ALA A 110 12.25 -19.10 -4.27
C ALA A 110 12.18 -18.82 -5.79
N GLY A 111 13.34 -18.76 -6.44
CA GLY A 111 13.44 -18.56 -7.89
C GLY A 111 13.12 -17.13 -8.35
N GLU A 112 12.40 -17.02 -9.48
CA GLU A 112 12.18 -15.78 -10.24
C GLU A 112 11.37 -14.70 -9.49
N TYR A 113 10.63 -15.09 -8.45
CA TYR A 113 9.79 -14.18 -7.67
C TYR A 113 10.55 -13.45 -6.56
N THR A 114 11.87 -13.67 -6.44
CA THR A 114 12.67 -13.11 -5.35
C THR A 114 12.82 -11.59 -5.48
N ILE A 115 12.28 -10.84 -4.52
CA ILE A 115 12.46 -9.39 -4.45
C ILE A 115 13.82 -9.06 -3.83
N ASN A 116 14.74 -8.53 -4.65
CA ASN A 116 16.03 -8.05 -4.18
C ASN A 116 15.92 -6.69 -3.46
N ASP A 117 17.01 -6.30 -2.78
CA ASP A 117 17.05 -5.06 -2.00
C ASP A 117 16.81 -3.81 -2.83
N THR A 118 17.25 -3.78 -4.10
CA THR A 118 17.05 -2.64 -4.99
C THR A 118 15.56 -2.43 -5.28
N VAL A 119 14.87 -3.49 -5.68
CA VAL A 119 13.42 -3.45 -5.93
C VAL A 119 12.66 -3.08 -4.66
N PHE A 120 13.03 -3.69 -3.53
CA PHE A 120 12.40 -3.39 -2.24
C PHE A 120 12.57 -1.93 -1.82
N LYS A 121 13.79 -1.37 -1.91
CA LYS A 121 14.06 0.04 -1.60
C LYS A 121 13.27 0.98 -2.51
N ASN A 122 13.25 0.68 -3.82
CA ASN A 122 12.50 1.47 -4.79
C ASN A 122 11.01 1.49 -4.45
N HIS A 123 10.44 0.32 -4.12
CA HIS A 123 9.03 0.19 -3.74
C HIS A 123 8.72 0.95 -2.45
N LEU A 124 9.53 0.74 -1.41
CA LEU A 124 9.37 1.38 -0.11
C LEU A 124 9.34 2.91 -0.22
N LEU A 125 10.23 3.49 -1.02
CA LEU A 125 10.26 4.94 -1.24
C LEU A 125 9.13 5.42 -2.16
N ALA A 126 8.91 4.76 -3.30
CA ALA A 126 7.97 5.21 -4.32
C ALA A 126 6.53 5.20 -3.82
N PHE A 127 6.16 4.21 -3.00
CA PHE A 127 4.78 3.99 -2.53
C PHE A 127 4.55 4.39 -1.07
N ALA A 128 5.54 5.04 -0.45
CA ALA A 128 5.36 5.74 0.82
C ALA A 128 4.38 6.92 0.69
N HIS A 129 3.91 7.42 1.84
CA HIS A 129 3.05 8.58 1.92
C HIS A 129 3.70 9.77 1.19
N PRO A 130 2.96 10.54 0.36
CA PRO A 130 3.55 11.59 -0.49
C PRO A 130 4.42 12.59 0.29
N THR A 131 3.95 13.05 1.45
CA THR A 131 4.70 13.95 2.34
C THR A 131 5.99 13.31 2.84
N LEU A 132 5.93 12.05 3.30
CA LEU A 132 7.12 11.35 3.78
C LEU A 132 8.17 11.21 2.67
N ARG A 133 7.71 10.80 1.47
CA ARG A 133 8.57 10.63 0.30
C ARG A 133 9.28 11.93 -0.06
N ILE A 134 8.56 13.05 -0.13
CA ILE A 134 9.16 14.36 -0.44
C ILE A 134 10.22 14.74 0.60
N HIS A 135 9.89 14.65 1.89
CA HIS A 135 10.85 15.01 2.95
C HIS A 135 12.09 14.10 2.98
N THR A 136 11.91 12.81 2.67
CA THR A 136 13.03 11.86 2.55
C THR A 136 13.93 12.24 1.37
N LEU A 137 13.34 12.55 0.21
CA LEU A 137 14.06 12.96 -1.00
C LEU A 137 14.81 14.29 -0.84
N THR A 138 14.29 15.20 -0.02
CA THR A 138 14.93 16.50 0.26
C THR A 138 15.93 16.44 1.42
N SER A 139 16.12 15.28 2.05
CA SER A 139 17.09 15.12 3.13
C SER A 139 18.51 15.30 2.59
N ALA A 140 19.33 16.08 3.30
CA ALA A 140 20.68 16.40 2.86
C ALA A 140 21.51 15.12 2.63
N GLY A 141 22.13 15.02 1.44
CA GLY A 141 22.95 13.87 1.08
C GLY A 141 22.19 12.58 0.76
N PHE A 142 20.86 12.63 0.64
CA PHE A 142 20.06 11.44 0.32
C PHE A 142 20.44 10.83 -1.04
N LYS A 143 20.81 9.55 -1.03
CA LYS A 143 21.07 8.75 -2.23
C LYS A 143 20.52 7.34 -2.03
N LEU A 144 19.40 7.03 -2.68
CA LEU A 144 18.68 5.75 -2.53
C LEU A 144 19.57 4.51 -2.75
N HIS A 145 20.41 4.56 -3.79
CA HIS A 145 21.26 3.43 -4.15
C HIS A 145 22.45 3.24 -3.20
N SER A 146 22.88 4.29 -2.49
CA SER A 146 23.97 4.22 -1.51
C SER A 146 23.51 3.69 -0.14
N LEU A 147 22.21 3.73 0.15
CA LEU A 147 21.66 3.25 1.42
C LEU A 147 21.41 1.74 1.39
N LYS A 148 21.73 1.07 2.51
CA LYS A 148 21.19 -0.27 2.81
C LYS A 148 19.70 -0.17 3.14
N VAL A 149 18.97 -1.28 3.06
CA VAL A 149 17.53 -1.34 3.39
C VAL A 149 17.28 -0.76 4.78
N ASP A 150 18.01 -1.22 5.80
CA ASP A 150 17.84 -0.73 7.19
C ASP A 150 18.09 0.77 7.31
N GLY A 151 19.12 1.30 6.63
CA GLY A 151 19.42 2.72 6.63
C GLY A 151 18.28 3.56 6.04
N LEU A 152 17.65 3.08 4.97
CA LEU A 152 16.47 3.74 4.39
C LEU A 152 15.27 3.66 5.34
N VAL A 153 15.03 2.51 5.96
CA VAL A 153 13.93 2.31 6.92
C VAL A 153 14.10 3.22 8.14
N THR A 154 15.31 3.32 8.69
CA THR A 154 15.63 4.22 9.81
C THR A 154 15.39 5.68 9.44
N LEU A 155 15.89 6.12 8.28
CA LEU A 155 15.69 7.48 7.81
C LEU A 155 14.20 7.81 7.67
N MET A 156 13.45 6.99 6.92
CA MET A 156 12.02 7.21 6.70
C MET A 156 11.20 7.11 7.99
N SER A 157 11.58 6.24 8.94
CA SER A 157 10.92 6.16 10.26
C SER A 157 11.15 7.43 11.08
N SER A 158 12.38 7.95 11.08
CA SER A 158 12.74 9.20 11.75
C SER A 158 11.98 10.38 11.16
N THR A 159 12.00 10.52 9.82
CA THR A 159 11.27 11.57 9.11
C THR A 159 9.77 11.47 9.35
N TRP A 160 9.19 10.27 9.35
CA TRP A 160 7.77 10.07 9.67
C TRP A 160 7.43 10.58 11.07
N THR A 161 8.27 10.24 12.05
CA THR A 161 8.07 10.64 13.45
C THR A 161 8.10 12.16 13.60
N GLN A 162 9.05 12.83 12.94
CA GLN A 162 9.13 14.29 12.90
C GLN A 162 7.88 14.90 12.26
N LEU A 163 7.45 14.40 11.11
CA LEU A 163 6.26 14.91 10.41
C LEU A 163 4.97 14.78 11.22
N VAL A 164 4.85 13.70 12.01
CA VAL A 164 3.74 13.51 12.94
C VAL A 164 3.86 14.48 14.12
N ALA A 165 5.05 14.64 14.71
CA ALA A 165 5.29 15.57 15.81
C ALA A 165 5.02 17.03 15.44
N ASP A 166 5.42 17.43 14.22
CA ASP A 166 5.21 18.78 13.69
C ASP A 166 3.76 19.03 13.26
N GLY A 167 2.89 18.01 13.37
CA GLY A 167 1.48 18.11 12.97
C GLY A 167 1.25 18.27 11.47
N THR A 168 2.29 18.02 10.66
CA THR A 168 2.22 18.01 9.20
C THR A 168 1.38 16.83 8.71
N ILE A 169 1.51 15.68 9.39
CA ILE A 169 0.66 14.52 9.17
C ILE A 169 -0.30 14.41 10.35
N ARG A 170 -1.58 14.65 10.07
CA ARG A 170 -2.66 14.52 11.07
C ARG A 170 -3.43 13.25 10.76
N PHE A 171 -3.43 12.33 11.72
CA PHE A 171 -4.45 11.30 11.75
C PHE A 171 -5.74 11.96 12.20
N SER A 172 -6.85 11.68 11.53
CA SER A 172 -8.16 12.04 12.08
C SER A 172 -8.30 11.33 13.41
N ALA A 173 -8.16 12.07 14.52
CA ALA A 173 -8.50 11.55 15.82
C ALA A 173 -9.98 11.10 15.76
N PRO A 174 -10.34 9.95 16.35
CA PRO A 174 -11.74 9.68 16.62
C PRO A 174 -12.28 10.86 17.42
N VAL A 175 -13.38 11.45 16.95
CA VAL A 175 -14.10 12.50 17.68
C VAL A 175 -14.45 11.91 19.04
N ALA A 176 -13.73 12.33 20.08
CA ALA A 176 -14.14 12.03 21.44
C ALA A 176 -15.55 12.60 21.63
N PRO A 177 -16.50 11.84 22.20
CA PRO A 177 -17.83 12.37 22.50
C PRO A 177 -17.65 13.60 23.38
N THR A 178 -17.98 14.77 22.83
CA THR A 178 -17.97 16.04 23.56
C THR A 178 -19.07 15.97 24.60
N VAL A 179 -18.71 15.69 25.85
CA VAL A 179 -19.55 16.04 27.00
C VAL A 179 -19.58 17.57 27.05
N PRO A 180 -20.75 18.22 27.00
CA PRO A 180 -20.81 19.68 27.08
C PRO A 180 -20.28 20.14 28.44
N PRO A 181 -19.38 21.13 28.52
CA PRO A 181 -19.01 21.72 29.79
C PRO A 181 -20.19 22.52 30.33
N ALA A 182 -20.48 22.31 31.62
CA ALA A 182 -21.39 23.15 32.37
C ALA A 182 -20.91 24.61 32.35
N VAL A 183 -21.86 25.49 32.07
CA VAL A 183 -21.71 26.93 32.00
C VAL A 183 -21.26 27.48 33.36
N SER A 184 -20.08 28.09 33.41
CA SER A 184 -19.71 28.99 34.50
C SER A 184 -19.30 30.32 33.88
N SER A 185 -20.17 31.31 34.04
CA SER A 185 -19.94 32.70 33.70
C SER A 185 -18.73 33.23 34.47
N GLY A 186 -17.76 33.79 33.73
CA GLY A 186 -16.60 34.47 34.30
C GLY A 186 -16.03 35.42 33.27
N THR A 187 -16.43 36.69 33.35
CA THR A 187 -15.91 37.80 32.56
C THR A 187 -14.47 38.11 32.94
N VAL A 188 -13.53 38.08 32.00
CA VAL A 188 -12.37 39.00 31.97
C VAL A 188 -11.97 39.30 30.53
N ALA A 189 -11.83 40.58 30.24
CA ALA A 189 -11.32 41.11 28.99
C ALA A 189 -9.79 41.02 28.95
N SER A 190 -9.23 40.75 27.77
CA SER A 190 -7.92 41.27 27.34
C SER A 190 -7.78 41.19 25.83
N SER A 191 -7.50 42.34 25.24
CA SER A 191 -7.23 42.56 23.82
C SER A 191 -5.79 42.19 23.47
N SER A 192 -5.55 41.55 22.32
CA SER A 192 -4.56 42.03 21.31
C SER A 192 -4.41 41.09 20.08
N ALA A 193 -4.34 41.76 18.92
CA ALA A 193 -3.79 41.39 17.61
C ALA A 193 -4.59 40.49 16.62
N PRO A 194 -4.54 40.81 15.29
CA PRO A 194 -5.49 40.33 14.29
C PRO A 194 -5.01 39.01 13.67
N ALA A 195 -5.62 37.91 14.09
CA ALA A 195 -5.54 36.66 13.35
C ALA A 195 -6.51 36.74 12.15
N SER A 196 -5.99 36.45 10.97
CA SER A 196 -6.70 36.17 9.72
C SER A 196 -8.08 35.57 9.99
N GLN A 197 -9.13 36.25 9.53
CA GLN A 197 -10.53 35.86 9.71
C GLN A 197 -10.73 34.39 9.27
N ALA A 198 -10.65 33.49 10.24
CA ALA A 198 -11.10 32.14 10.12
C ALA A 198 -12.61 32.21 9.92
N TYR A 199 -13.08 31.72 8.77
CA TYR A 199 -14.50 31.60 8.46
C TYR A 199 -15.24 31.01 9.65
N SER A 200 -16.19 31.77 10.21
CA SER A 200 -17.13 31.24 11.19
C SER A 200 -17.77 29.97 10.61
N PRO A 201 -17.64 28.81 11.27
CA PRO A 201 -18.26 27.58 10.82
C PRO A 201 -19.73 27.81 10.53
N LEU A 202 -20.21 27.37 9.36
CA LEU A 202 -21.62 27.50 8.98
C LEU A 202 -22.48 26.81 10.06
N PRO A 203 -23.33 27.54 10.80
CA PRO A 203 -24.17 26.94 11.83
C PRO A 203 -25.14 25.93 11.21
N GLN A 204 -25.44 24.86 11.95
CA GLN A 204 -26.23 23.74 11.44
C GLN A 204 -27.61 24.18 10.91
N SER A 205 -28.23 25.16 11.58
CA SER A 205 -29.50 25.76 11.15
C SER A 205 -29.43 26.45 9.78
N GLU A 206 -28.28 27.02 9.43
CA GLU A 206 -28.05 27.67 8.13
C GLU A 206 -27.74 26.63 7.05
N ARG A 207 -27.08 25.52 7.43
CA ARG A 207 -26.90 24.36 6.54
C ARG A 207 -28.25 23.74 6.15
N ASP A 208 -29.16 23.57 7.10
CA ASP A 208 -30.47 22.97 6.81
C ASP A 208 -31.33 23.88 5.93
N ARG A 209 -31.25 25.20 6.11
CA ARG A 209 -31.88 26.20 5.23
C ARG A 209 -31.33 26.13 3.81
N LEU A 210 -30.01 26.11 3.64
CA LEU A 210 -29.38 26.01 2.32
C LEU A 210 -29.72 24.68 1.64
N LYS A 211 -29.81 23.58 2.40
CA LYS A 211 -30.25 22.28 1.87
C LYS A 211 -31.67 22.32 1.33
N ALA A 212 -32.59 22.96 2.06
CA ALA A 212 -34.00 23.03 1.69
C ALA A 212 -34.25 23.77 0.37
N VAL A 213 -33.41 24.75 0.05
CA VAL A 213 -33.56 25.61 -1.15
C VAL A 213 -32.51 25.33 -2.24
N GLY A 214 -31.68 24.30 -2.07
CA GLY A 214 -30.60 23.98 -3.02
C GLY A 214 -29.50 25.04 -3.11
N GLY A 215 -29.29 25.81 -2.03
CA GLY A 215 -28.27 26.84 -1.94
C GLY A 215 -26.85 26.27 -1.78
N CYS A 216 -25.85 27.10 -2.03
CA CYS A 216 -24.45 26.69 -1.92
C CYS A 216 -23.91 26.92 -0.51
N TYR A 217 -23.41 25.87 0.13
CA TYR A 217 -22.80 25.93 1.47
C TYR A 217 -21.50 26.76 1.55
N HIS A 218 -20.89 27.07 0.40
CA HIS A 218 -19.64 27.81 0.35
C HIS A 218 -19.89 29.32 0.21
N CYS A 219 -20.62 29.79 -0.80
CA CYS A 219 -20.94 31.21 -0.94
C CYS A 219 -22.18 31.65 -0.12
N ARG A 220 -22.89 30.70 0.50
CA ARG A 220 -24.12 30.89 1.29
C ARG A 220 -25.28 31.53 0.53
N LYS A 221 -25.20 31.54 -0.80
CA LYS A 221 -26.25 32.07 -1.67
C LYS A 221 -27.25 31.00 -2.07
N THR A 222 -28.47 31.43 -2.33
CA THR A 222 -29.63 30.63 -2.71
C THR A 222 -30.13 31.03 -4.11
N PRO A 223 -30.86 30.16 -4.82
CA PRO A 223 -31.46 30.49 -6.11
C PRO A 223 -32.41 31.70 -6.12
N ALA A 224 -32.85 32.16 -4.94
CA ALA A 224 -33.67 33.35 -4.79
C ALA A 224 -32.84 34.66 -4.70
N ASP A 225 -31.51 34.58 -4.57
CA ASP A 225 -30.65 35.76 -4.52
C ASP A 225 -30.37 36.30 -5.94
N PRO A 226 -30.43 37.63 -6.16
CA PRO A 226 -30.23 38.24 -7.48
C PRO A 226 -28.81 38.03 -8.04
N ASP A 227 -27.84 37.80 -7.17
CA ASP A 227 -26.43 37.56 -7.53
C ASP A 227 -26.08 36.05 -7.51
N TRP A 228 -27.09 35.16 -7.58
CA TRP A 228 -26.88 33.71 -7.58
C TRP A 228 -26.67 33.18 -9.00
N VAL A 229 -25.56 32.47 -9.18
CA VAL A 229 -25.25 31.73 -10.41
C VAL A 229 -25.26 30.25 -10.04
N PRO A 230 -25.87 29.36 -10.85
CA PRO A 230 -25.75 27.92 -10.63
C PRO A 230 -24.30 27.48 -10.80
N HIS A 231 -23.73 26.84 -9.77
CA HIS A 231 -22.35 26.37 -9.80
C HIS A 231 -22.16 25.10 -8.96
N ARG A 232 -21.15 24.31 -9.31
CA ARG A 232 -20.73 23.14 -8.52
C ARG A 232 -19.83 23.56 -7.36
N LYS A 233 -19.67 22.69 -6.36
CA LYS A 233 -18.82 22.95 -5.19
C LYS A 233 -17.40 23.41 -5.56
N SER A 234 -16.82 22.88 -6.64
CA SER A 234 -15.49 23.21 -7.15
C SER A 234 -15.41 24.53 -7.90
N GLU A 235 -16.53 25.06 -8.36
CA GLU A 235 -16.64 26.25 -9.23
C GLU A 235 -17.34 27.39 -8.51
N CYS A 236 -17.35 27.35 -7.18
CA CYS A 236 -18.05 28.34 -6.40
C CYS A 236 -17.36 29.71 -6.54
N PRO A 237 -18.08 30.76 -7.02
CA PRO A 237 -17.51 32.10 -7.20
C PRO A 237 -17.23 32.81 -5.87
N GLY A 238 -17.59 32.21 -4.74
CA GLY A 238 -17.46 32.84 -3.43
C GLY A 238 -18.54 33.91 -3.20
N ASN A 239 -18.36 34.70 -2.15
CA ASN A 239 -19.23 35.80 -1.78
C ASN A 239 -18.40 36.95 -1.20
N PRO A 240 -18.06 37.96 -2.01
CA PRO A 240 -17.26 39.10 -1.58
C PRO A 240 -17.89 39.89 -0.43
N LYS A 241 -19.24 39.94 -0.36
CA LYS A 241 -19.97 40.63 0.72
C LYS A 241 -19.74 39.97 2.09
N LEU A 242 -19.37 38.69 2.10
CA LEU A 242 -19.02 37.91 3.28
C LEU A 242 -17.51 37.63 3.38
N GLY A 243 -16.69 38.27 2.52
CA GLY A 243 -15.25 38.02 2.44
C GLY A 243 -14.86 36.63 1.92
N ILE A 244 -15.80 35.84 1.38
CA ILE A 244 -15.57 34.46 0.93
C ILE A 244 -14.95 34.46 -0.48
N PRO A 245 -13.71 33.96 -0.68
CA PRO A 245 -13.06 33.93 -1.98
C PRO A 245 -13.69 32.85 -2.88
N PRO A 246 -13.50 32.97 -4.21
CA PRO A 246 -13.86 31.90 -5.12
C PRO A 246 -13.05 30.64 -4.80
N ARG A 247 -13.69 29.47 -4.96
CA ARG A 247 -13.02 28.18 -4.88
C ARG A 247 -12.27 28.00 -6.20
N SER A 248 -10.95 28.13 -6.17
CA SER A 248 -10.11 28.07 -7.36
C SER A 248 -10.30 26.74 -8.09
N GLN A 249 -10.58 26.80 -9.39
CA GLN A 249 -10.42 25.66 -10.27
C GLN A 249 -8.93 25.26 -10.27
N SER A 250 -8.64 23.99 -10.02
CA SER A 250 -7.37 23.41 -10.40
C SER A 250 -7.16 23.69 -11.89
N LYS A 251 -6.18 24.54 -12.23
CA LYS A 251 -5.76 24.74 -13.61
C LYS A 251 -5.38 23.37 -14.16
N VAL A 252 -6.21 22.82 -15.06
CA VAL A 252 -5.78 21.75 -15.93
C VAL A 252 -4.75 22.36 -16.87
N ALA A 253 -3.48 22.02 -16.68
CA ALA A 253 -2.46 22.33 -17.66
C ALA A 253 -2.75 21.52 -18.94
N PRO A 254 -2.62 22.12 -20.15
CA PRO A 254 -2.89 21.40 -21.39
C PRO A 254 -1.84 20.29 -21.57
N LEU A 255 -2.33 19.08 -21.83
CA LEU A 255 -1.51 17.96 -22.32
C LEU A 255 -0.93 18.36 -23.68
N VAL A 256 0.36 18.67 -23.71
CA VAL A 256 1.12 18.72 -24.97
C VAL A 256 1.26 17.28 -25.44
N ALA A 257 0.51 16.92 -26.48
CA ALA A 257 0.64 15.66 -27.18
C ALA A 257 2.00 15.63 -27.89
N TYR A 258 2.96 14.87 -27.37
CA TYR A 258 4.07 14.41 -28.17
C TYR A 258 3.58 13.22 -29.01
N ALA A 259 3.26 13.51 -30.28
CA ALA A 259 3.26 12.51 -31.32
C ALA A 259 4.71 12.01 -31.48
N TYR A 260 4.95 10.73 -31.24
CA TYR A 260 6.13 10.06 -31.75
C TYR A 260 5.67 9.01 -32.75
N ALA A 261 6.10 9.23 -33.99
CA ALA A 261 5.83 8.42 -35.16
C ALA A 261 6.45 7.01 -35.04
N PRO A 262 5.84 5.99 -35.66
CA PRO A 262 6.47 4.68 -35.81
C PRO A 262 7.71 4.80 -36.71
N PRO A 263 8.81 4.08 -36.42
CA PRO A 263 9.92 3.98 -37.37
C PRO A 263 9.48 3.16 -38.58
N ASP A 264 9.39 3.86 -39.71
CA ASP A 264 9.23 3.27 -41.03
C ASP A 264 10.53 2.56 -41.44
N SER A 265 10.35 1.41 -42.07
CA SER A 265 11.33 0.59 -42.72
C SER A 265 12.05 1.34 -43.85
N SER A 266 13.38 1.21 -43.95
CA SER A 266 14.11 1.29 -45.21
C SER A 266 15.49 0.67 -45.07
N ASP A 267 15.61 -0.49 -45.71
CA ASP A 267 16.75 -1.12 -46.38
C ASP A 267 18.13 -0.44 -46.34
N SER A 268 19.14 -1.26 -46.07
CA SER A 268 20.41 -1.21 -46.81
C SER A 268 20.97 -2.62 -46.95
N ASP A 269 20.61 -3.18 -48.09
CA ASP A 269 21.21 -4.30 -48.78
C ASP A 269 22.71 -4.05 -49.01
N SER A 270 23.55 -5.05 -48.69
CA SER A 270 24.88 -5.22 -49.30
C SER A 270 25.40 -6.61 -48.95
N ALA A 271 25.12 -7.53 -49.87
CA ALA A 271 25.77 -8.81 -50.02
C ALA A 271 27.31 -8.69 -50.02
N ARG A 272 27.97 -9.70 -49.45
CA ARG A 272 29.20 -10.24 -50.02
C ARG A 272 29.37 -11.71 -49.65
N ASP A 273 29.25 -12.52 -50.70
CA ASP A 273 29.81 -13.86 -50.87
C ASP A 273 31.17 -14.03 -50.22
N SER A 274 31.38 -15.19 -49.60
CA SER A 274 32.57 -16.02 -49.81
C SER A 274 32.26 -17.43 -49.32
N GLU A 275 31.90 -18.28 -50.27
CA GLU A 275 32.14 -19.71 -50.23
C GLU A 275 33.63 -19.98 -49.96
N SER A 276 33.92 -20.95 -49.09
CA SER A 276 34.98 -21.91 -49.36
C SER A 276 34.76 -23.15 -48.50
N GLU A 277 34.27 -24.19 -49.17
CA GLU A 277 34.48 -25.59 -48.83
C GLU A 277 35.93 -25.84 -48.40
N TYR A 278 36.11 -26.65 -47.36
CA TYR A 278 37.26 -27.54 -47.21
C TYR A 278 36.75 -28.83 -46.55
N GLU A 279 36.32 -29.78 -47.38
CA GLU A 279 36.52 -31.19 -47.09
C GLU A 279 37.96 -31.55 -47.51
N ASP A 280 38.76 -32.11 -46.60
CA ASP A 280 39.72 -33.21 -46.84
C ASP A 280 40.35 -33.57 -45.48
N SER A 281 39.96 -34.65 -44.80
CA SER A 281 40.48 -36.01 -44.92
C SER A 281 41.94 -36.18 -44.46
N SER A 282 42.14 -36.94 -43.38
CA SER A 282 43.03 -38.10 -43.27
C SER A 282 43.58 -38.33 -41.85
N ASP A 283 43.45 -39.60 -41.44
CA ASP A 283 44.03 -40.35 -40.31
C ASP A 283 43.65 -40.02 -38.85
#